data_AF-A0A9X1WR64-F1
#
_entry.id   AF-A0A9X1WR64-F1
#
_cell.length_a   1.000
_cell.length_b   1.000
_cell.length_c   1.000
_cell.angle_alpha   90.00
_cell.angle_beta   90.00
_cell.angle_gamma   90.00
#
_symmetry.space_group_name_H-M   'P 1'
#
loop_
_entity.id
_entity.type
_entity.pdbx_description
1 polymer ?
#
loop_
_entity_poly.entity_id
_entity_poly.type
_entity_poly.pdbx_seq_one_letter_code
_entity_poly.pdbx_strand_id
1 'polypeptide(L)'
;MNEFKINYVPQPDFSSCDEACLAMIAQITIEEAMAAMRGKKGSGTSDFYKALKRYKIDYLSWRDIDTIDELPPLCVLLVKFPTYTHSVLYCDGTFYDPEYGVFESKYEPNGEITHFMELYIDEIYKNKEINVKIPQDFKEAFEKDEVANNLFQNLSYPEKSKFIYGISHFKNPKTRRKNIEKRMTELKK
;
A
#
# COMPACT_ATOMS: atom_id res chain seq x y z
N MET A 1 -8.44 12.49 21.22
CA MET A 1 -7.56 11.64 20.40
C MET A 1 -6.95 12.53 19.36
N ASN A 2 -5.62 12.62 19.29
CA ASN A 2 -4.97 13.37 18.21
C ASN A 2 -5.22 12.63 16.90
N GLU A 3 -5.65 13.38 15.89
CA GLU A 3 -5.77 12.90 14.51
C GLU A 3 -4.37 12.52 14.00
N PHE A 4 -4.25 11.39 13.30
CA PHE A 4 -2.98 11.00 12.69
C PHE A 4 -2.66 12.01 11.59
N LYS A 5 -1.57 12.76 11.78
CA LYS A 5 -1.13 13.79 10.84
C LYS A 5 0.28 13.45 10.36
N ILE A 6 0.43 13.38 9.05
CA ILE A 6 1.75 13.23 8.45
C ILE A 6 2.50 14.56 8.58
N ASN A 7 3.67 14.49 9.22
CA ASN A 7 4.63 15.58 9.22
C ASN A 7 5.63 15.32 8.10
N TYR A 8 5.79 16.30 7.19
CA TYR A 8 6.73 16.17 6.08
C TYR A 8 8.17 15.99 6.55
N VAL A 9 8.88 15.01 5.98
CA VAL A 9 10.30 14.74 6.24
C VAL A 9 11.05 14.75 4.90
N PRO A 10 11.98 15.70 4.67
CA PRO A 10 12.78 15.71 3.46
C PRO A 10 13.89 14.64 3.49
N GLN A 11 14.32 14.18 2.33
CA GLN A 11 15.45 13.26 2.21
C GLN A 11 16.79 13.98 2.47
N PRO A 12 17.69 13.42 3.29
CA PRO A 12 19.00 14.02 3.56
C PRO A 12 20.00 13.81 2.42
N ASP A 13 19.78 12.77 1.60
CA ASP A 13 20.58 12.45 0.42
C ASP A 13 19.69 11.82 -0.67
N PHE A 14 20.22 11.73 -1.90
CA PHE A 14 19.52 11.19 -3.08
C PHE A 14 19.13 9.70 -2.97
N SER A 15 19.54 9.01 -1.91
CA SER A 15 19.28 7.58 -1.66
C SER A 15 18.43 7.35 -0.41
N SER A 16 17.74 8.38 0.09
CA SER A 16 16.99 8.34 1.34
C SER A 16 15.47 8.53 1.18
N CYS A 17 14.95 8.40 -0.05
CA CYS A 17 13.52 8.61 -0.33
C CYS A 17 12.62 7.59 0.39
N ASP A 18 13.04 6.31 0.45
CA ASP A 18 12.31 5.27 1.18
C ASP A 18 12.37 5.50 2.70
N GLU A 19 13.53 5.88 3.23
CA GLU A 19 13.72 6.23 4.65
C GLU A 19 12.87 7.43 5.06
N ALA A 20 12.78 8.46 4.21
CA ALA A 20 11.91 9.60 4.44
C ALA A 20 10.42 9.20 4.45
N CYS A 21 10.00 8.33 3.52
CA CYS A 21 8.66 7.75 3.56
C CYS A 21 8.41 7.00 4.87
N LEU A 22 9.33 6.12 5.29
CA LEU A 22 9.22 5.41 6.57
C LEU A 22 9.10 6.37 7.75
N ALA A 23 9.93 7.42 7.80
CA ALA A 23 9.94 8.41 8.87
C ALA A 23 8.57 9.08 9.02
N MET A 24 7.98 9.49 7.89
CA MET A 24 6.65 10.10 7.84
C MET A 24 5.55 9.15 8.32
N ILE A 25 5.56 7.89 7.86
CA ILE A 25 4.54 6.88 8.18
C ILE A 25 4.64 6.41 9.64
N ALA A 26 5.86 6.16 10.12
CA ALA A 26 6.11 5.66 11.47
C ALA A 26 6.18 6.77 12.53
N GLN A 27 6.10 8.04 12.14
CA GLN A 27 6.23 9.22 13.01
C GLN A 27 7.54 9.21 13.83
N ILE A 28 8.64 8.91 13.16
CA ILE A 28 10.00 8.84 13.72
C ILE A 28 10.91 9.85 13.01
N THR A 29 12.12 10.08 13.54
CA THR A 29 13.08 10.93 12.83
C THR A 29 13.67 10.23 11.61
N ILE A 30 14.23 11.01 10.69
CA ILE A 30 14.91 10.45 9.51
C ILE A 30 16.11 9.58 9.92
N GLU A 31 16.83 9.95 10.98
CA GLU A 31 17.95 9.17 11.51
C GLU A 31 17.49 7.81 12.05
N GLU A 32 16.33 7.77 12.73
CA GLU A 32 15.72 6.54 13.21
C GLU A 32 15.29 5.64 12.04
N ALA A 33 14.70 6.22 10.99
CA ALA A 33 14.32 5.50 9.78
C ALA A 33 15.54 4.92 9.04
N MET A 34 16.59 5.73 8.89
CA MET A 34 17.87 5.29 8.31
C MET A 34 18.49 4.17 9.14
N ALA A 35 18.49 4.26 10.47
CA ALA A 35 18.98 3.20 11.34
C ALA A 35 18.12 1.92 11.28
N ALA A 36 16.83 2.04 10.99
CA ALA A 36 15.94 0.90 10.81
C ALA A 36 16.12 0.18 9.46
N MET A 37 16.54 0.91 8.41
CA MET A 37 16.61 0.40 7.04
C MET A 37 18.03 0.10 6.56
N ARG A 38 19.02 0.92 6.90
CA ARG A 38 20.38 0.78 6.39
C ARG A 38 21.13 -0.33 7.14
N GLY A 39 21.21 -1.50 6.52
CA GLY A 39 22.14 -2.55 6.92
C GLY A 39 23.57 -2.29 6.42
N LYS A 40 24.47 -3.26 6.59
CA LYS A 40 25.89 -3.15 6.16
C LYS A 40 26.11 -2.96 4.64
N LYS A 41 25.08 -3.09 3.80
CA LYS A 41 25.17 -3.07 2.32
C LYS A 41 24.31 -1.98 1.66
N GLY A 42 23.76 -1.04 2.43
CA GLY A 42 22.78 -0.05 1.94
C GLY A 42 21.33 -0.45 2.27
N SER A 43 20.38 0.38 1.84
CA SER A 43 18.94 0.15 1.93
C SER A 43 18.37 -0.32 0.58
N GLY A 44 17.32 -1.13 0.63
CA GLY A 44 16.56 -1.55 -0.54
C GLY A 44 15.18 -2.07 -0.15
N THR A 45 14.37 -2.50 -1.13
CA THR A 45 12.96 -2.89 -0.91
C THR A 45 12.77 -3.92 0.21
N SER A 46 13.69 -4.88 0.35
CA SER A 46 13.60 -5.90 1.40
C SER A 46 13.76 -5.32 2.81
N ASP A 47 14.55 -4.27 2.96
CA ASP A 47 14.79 -3.61 4.24
C ASP A 47 13.63 -2.69 4.61
N PHE A 48 13.02 -2.06 3.61
CA PHE A 48 11.78 -1.32 3.81
C PHE A 48 10.66 -2.22 4.36
N TYR A 49 10.44 -3.41 3.77
CA TYR A 49 9.47 -4.39 4.30
C TYR A 49 9.79 -4.87 5.72
N LYS A 50 11.07 -5.07 6.06
CA LYS A 50 11.48 -5.42 7.43
C LYS A 50 11.18 -4.27 8.39
N ALA A 51 11.43 -3.04 7.98
CA ALA A 51 11.16 -1.85 8.78
C ALA A 51 9.65 -1.67 9.02
N LEU A 52 8.82 -1.77 7.98
CA LEU A 52 7.35 -1.75 8.14
C LEU A 52 6.89 -2.80 9.15
N LYS A 53 7.39 -4.03 9.06
CA LYS A 53 7.10 -5.10 10.02
C LYS A 53 7.58 -4.75 11.44
N ARG A 54 8.76 -4.17 11.60
CA ARG A 54 9.31 -3.72 12.89
C ARG A 54 8.42 -2.67 13.55
N TYR A 55 7.89 -1.75 12.77
CA TYR A 55 6.96 -0.70 13.23
C TYR A 55 5.49 -1.15 13.23
N LYS A 56 5.22 -2.44 12.95
CA LYS A 56 3.87 -3.02 12.90
C LYS A 56 2.92 -2.31 11.93
N ILE A 57 3.48 -1.73 10.87
CA ILE A 57 2.72 -1.14 9.78
C ILE A 57 2.42 -2.26 8.80
N ASP A 58 1.13 -2.51 8.61
CA ASP A 58 0.66 -3.51 7.70
C ASP A 58 0.58 -2.96 6.27
N TYR A 59 0.74 -3.81 5.27
CA TYR A 59 0.87 -3.38 3.88
C TYR A 59 0.38 -4.41 2.86
N LEU A 60 0.13 -3.92 1.64
CA LEU A 60 0.07 -4.71 0.41
C LEU A 60 1.25 -4.33 -0.48
N SER A 61 2.01 -5.35 -0.91
CA SER A 61 3.20 -5.19 -1.75
C SER A 61 2.94 -4.39 -3.03
N TRP A 62 4.01 -3.88 -3.65
CA TRP A 62 3.97 -3.14 -4.91
C TRP A 62 3.04 -3.76 -5.98
N ARG A 63 2.25 -2.88 -6.60
CA ARG A 63 1.34 -3.17 -7.72
C ARG A 63 1.46 -2.08 -8.78
N ASP A 64 1.23 -2.45 -10.04
CA ASP A 64 1.13 -1.48 -11.14
C ASP A 64 -0.03 -0.53 -10.90
N ILE A 65 0.17 0.77 -11.17
CA ILE A 65 -0.86 1.80 -10.99
C ILE A 65 -2.10 1.54 -11.84
N ASP A 66 -1.94 0.92 -13.01
CA ASP A 66 -3.03 0.55 -13.93
C ASP A 66 -4.01 -0.48 -13.36
N THR A 67 -3.72 -1.05 -12.19
CA THR A 67 -4.60 -2.02 -11.52
C THR A 67 -5.70 -1.36 -10.67
N ILE A 68 -5.66 -0.05 -10.50
CA ILE A 68 -6.60 0.73 -9.70
C ILE A 68 -7.14 1.93 -10.47
N ASP A 69 -8.37 2.33 -10.14
CA ASP A 69 -8.99 3.53 -10.71
C ASP A 69 -8.67 4.77 -9.84
N GLU A 70 -8.47 4.57 -8.54
CA GLU A 70 -8.17 5.59 -7.54
C GLU A 70 -7.11 5.10 -6.56
N LEU A 71 -6.26 6.02 -6.07
CA LEU A 71 -5.25 5.72 -5.07
C LEU A 71 -5.91 5.35 -3.72
N PRO A 72 -5.38 4.35 -2.99
CA PRO A 72 -5.87 4.07 -1.65
C PRO A 72 -5.53 5.22 -0.70
N PRO A 73 -6.25 5.35 0.44
CA PRO A 73 -6.06 6.47 1.38
C PRO A 73 -4.62 6.72 1.81
N LEU A 74 -3.81 5.66 1.91
CA LEU A 74 -2.38 5.73 2.22
C LEU A 74 -1.60 4.74 1.35
N CYS A 75 -0.62 5.24 0.60
CA CYS A 75 0.32 4.40 -0.13
C CYS A 75 1.67 5.08 -0.34
N VAL A 76 2.70 4.27 -0.57
CA VAL A 76 3.95 4.73 -1.18
C VAL A 76 3.83 4.54 -2.68
N LEU A 77 4.19 5.57 -3.44
CA LEU A 77 4.19 5.60 -4.88
C LEU A 77 5.63 5.45 -5.39
N LEU A 78 5.81 4.66 -6.45
CA LEU A 78 7.06 4.60 -7.19
C LEU A 78 6.95 5.48 -8.42
N VAL A 79 7.64 6.62 -8.38
CA VAL A 79 7.69 7.60 -9.45
C VAL A 79 8.94 7.35 -10.29
N LYS A 80 8.76 7.22 -11.60
CA LYS A 80 9.83 7.05 -12.57
C LYS A 80 10.16 8.40 -13.21
N PHE A 81 11.34 8.93 -12.88
CA PHE A 81 11.93 10.06 -13.57
C PHE A 81 12.81 9.57 -14.74
N PRO A 82 13.26 10.47 -15.63
CA PRO A 82 14.10 10.07 -16.78
C PRO A 82 15.40 9.36 -16.39
N THR A 83 15.97 9.67 -15.23
CA THR A 83 17.31 9.19 -14.82
C THR A 83 17.31 8.34 -13.55
N TYR A 84 16.22 8.30 -12.78
CA TYR A 84 16.12 7.57 -11.53
C TYR A 84 14.66 7.24 -11.16
N THR A 85 14.49 6.42 -10.15
CA THR A 85 13.19 6.14 -9.53
C THR A 85 13.15 6.74 -8.14
N HIS A 86 11.97 7.19 -7.73
CA HIS A 86 11.78 7.93 -6.49
C HIS A 86 10.55 7.43 -5.75
N SER A 87 10.62 7.41 -4.42
CA SER A 87 9.49 7.04 -3.57
C SER A 87 8.81 8.30 -3.03
N VAL A 88 7.49 8.35 -3.21
CA VAL A 88 6.63 9.46 -2.74
C VAL A 88 5.55 8.90 -1.84
N LEU A 89 5.31 9.51 -0.69
CA LEU A 89 4.21 9.12 0.18
C LEU A 89 2.93 9.84 -0.25
N TYR A 90 1.85 9.10 -0.47
CA TYR A 90 0.52 9.65 -0.72
C TYR A 90 -0.38 9.40 0.48
N CYS A 91 -1.09 10.43 0.94
CA CYS A 91 -2.15 10.32 1.93
C CYS A 91 -3.30 11.26 1.59
N ASP A 92 -4.49 10.69 1.35
CA ASP A 92 -5.75 11.43 1.16
C ASP A 92 -5.64 12.67 0.25
N GLY A 93 -5.14 12.47 -0.97
CA GLY A 93 -5.01 13.55 -1.96
C GLY A 93 -3.75 14.40 -1.81
N THR A 94 -2.95 14.19 -0.77
CA THR A 94 -1.69 14.91 -0.54
C THR A 94 -0.49 14.02 -0.87
N PHE A 95 0.44 14.55 -1.66
CA PHE A 95 1.70 13.91 -2.03
C PHE A 95 2.82 14.54 -1.21
N TYR A 96 3.55 13.72 -0.46
CA TYR A 96 4.72 14.09 0.32
C TYR A 96 5.95 13.51 -0.38
N ASP A 97 6.56 14.33 -1.22
CA ASP A 97 7.76 14.00 -1.98
C ASP A 97 9.00 14.41 -1.19
N PRO A 98 9.84 13.45 -0.75
CA PRO A 98 11.04 13.76 0.05
C PRO A 98 12.06 14.71 -0.61
N GLU A 99 12.03 14.86 -1.94
CA GLU A 99 12.93 15.70 -2.72
C GLU A 99 12.26 17.04 -3.08
N TYR A 100 11.02 17.01 -3.54
CA TYR A 100 10.34 18.16 -4.14
C TYR A 100 9.34 18.87 -3.21
N GLY A 101 9.03 18.31 -2.03
CA GLY A 101 8.13 18.92 -1.05
C GLY A 101 6.73 18.31 -1.05
N VAL A 102 5.74 19.12 -0.65
CA VAL A 102 4.35 18.67 -0.48
C VAL A 102 3.46 19.25 -1.57
N PHE A 103 2.63 18.40 -2.19
CA PHE A 103 1.69 18.78 -3.24
C PHE A 103 0.27 18.33 -2.87
N GLU A 104 -0.70 19.24 -2.99
CA GLU A 104 -2.10 18.95 -2.73
C GLU A 104 -2.85 18.65 -4.04
N SER A 105 -3.74 17.67 -4.02
CA SER A 105 -4.63 17.24 -5.11
C SER A 105 -3.95 16.65 -6.36
N LYS A 106 -2.77 17.13 -6.74
CA LYS A 106 -2.05 16.69 -7.94
C LYS A 106 -0.54 16.69 -7.70
N TYR A 107 0.12 15.64 -8.18
CA TYR A 107 1.57 15.58 -8.24
C TYR A 107 2.11 16.37 -9.44
N GLU A 108 2.97 17.35 -9.18
CA GLU A 108 3.50 18.29 -10.19
C GLU A 108 4.86 17.91 -10.81
N PRO A 109 5.80 17.25 -10.12
CA PRO A 109 7.08 16.89 -10.70
C PRO A 109 6.94 16.03 -11.97
N ASN A 110 7.88 16.19 -12.91
CA ASN A 110 7.87 15.51 -14.22
C ASN A 110 8.32 14.04 -14.13
N GLY A 111 7.63 13.27 -13.28
CA GLY A 111 7.81 11.85 -13.10
C GLY A 111 6.51 11.10 -13.31
N GLU A 112 6.59 9.89 -13.84
CA GLU A 112 5.44 9.02 -14.05
C GLU A 112 5.23 8.13 -12.82
N ILE A 113 4.06 8.19 -12.18
CA ILE A 113 3.70 7.24 -11.13
C ILE A 113 3.44 5.89 -11.81
N THR A 114 4.25 4.87 -11.49
CA THR A 114 4.16 3.56 -12.16
C THR A 114 3.61 2.48 -11.25
N HIS A 115 3.95 2.52 -9.96
CA HIS A 115 3.53 1.52 -9.00
C HIS A 115 3.13 2.16 -7.68
N PHE A 116 2.41 1.41 -6.87
CA PHE A 116 2.06 1.79 -5.52
C PHE A 116 2.12 0.61 -4.56
N MET A 117 2.44 0.88 -3.31
CA MET A 117 2.39 -0.05 -2.18
C MET A 117 1.42 0.55 -1.16
N GLU A 118 0.29 -0.11 -0.97
CA GLU A 118 -0.74 0.34 -0.04
C GLU A 118 -0.34 0.02 1.40
N LEU A 119 -0.56 0.98 2.30
CA LEU A 119 -0.22 0.87 3.71
C LEU A 119 -1.47 1.01 4.56
N TYR A 120 -1.48 0.35 5.71
CA TYR A 120 -2.61 0.34 6.62
C TYR A 120 -2.22 0.93 7.98
N ILE A 121 -2.83 2.07 8.30
CA ILE A 121 -2.77 2.72 9.61
C ILE A 121 -4.21 2.96 10.05
N ASP A 122 -4.61 2.35 11.17
CA ASP A 122 -6.00 2.32 11.63
C ASP A 122 -6.61 3.72 11.70
N GLU A 123 -5.86 4.72 12.18
CA GLU A 123 -6.34 6.10 12.29
C GLU A 123 -6.67 6.75 10.95
N ILE A 124 -5.91 6.46 9.88
CA ILE A 124 -6.19 6.99 8.54
C ILE A 124 -7.40 6.30 7.93
N TYR A 125 -7.53 4.98 8.13
CA TYR A 125 -8.64 4.21 7.57
C TYR A 125 -9.93 4.32 8.40
N LYS A 126 -9.84 4.86 9.62
CA LYS A 126 -10.97 5.01 10.53
C LYS A 126 -12.08 5.83 9.86
N ASN A 127 -13.29 5.26 9.85
CA ASN A 127 -14.49 5.87 9.29
C ASN A 127 -14.46 6.14 7.77
N LYS A 128 -13.49 5.60 7.03
CA LYS A 128 -13.51 5.67 5.56
C LYS A 128 -14.38 4.57 4.99
N GLU A 129 -15.37 4.95 4.20
CA GLU A 129 -16.10 4.01 3.34
C GLU A 129 -15.29 3.78 2.07
N ILE A 130 -14.59 2.65 2.01
CA ILE A 130 -13.76 2.28 0.86
C ILE A 130 -14.42 1.12 0.13
N ASN A 131 -14.81 1.37 -1.11
CA ASN A 131 -15.43 0.38 -1.98
C ASN A 131 -14.34 -0.51 -2.58
N VAL A 132 -14.24 -1.73 -2.08
CA VAL A 132 -13.30 -2.70 -2.64
C VAL A 132 -13.84 -3.23 -3.97
N LYS A 133 -13.10 -3.05 -5.06
CA LYS A 133 -13.46 -3.59 -6.38
C LYS A 133 -13.30 -5.10 -6.38
N ILE A 134 -14.41 -5.82 -6.31
CA ILE A 134 -14.45 -7.28 -6.37
C ILE A 134 -14.42 -7.73 -7.85
N PRO A 135 -13.43 -8.53 -8.29
CA PRO A 135 -13.41 -9.11 -9.63
C PRO A 135 -14.64 -9.96 -9.92
N GLN A 136 -15.06 -10.03 -11.18
CA GLN A 136 -16.30 -10.71 -11.58
C GLN A 136 -16.34 -12.20 -11.18
N ASP A 137 -15.21 -12.89 -11.30
CA ASP A 137 -15.09 -14.31 -10.94
C ASP A 137 -15.22 -14.55 -9.43
N PHE A 138 -14.84 -13.58 -8.58
CA PHE A 138 -15.15 -13.62 -7.15
C PHE A 138 -16.63 -13.39 -6.88
N LYS A 139 -17.27 -12.44 -7.57
CA LYS A 139 -18.71 -12.19 -7.41
C LYS A 139 -19.51 -13.46 -7.70
N GLU A 140 -19.22 -14.13 -8.81
CA GLU A 140 -19.84 -15.41 -9.17
C GLU A 140 -19.58 -16.54 -8.16
N ALA A 141 -18.44 -16.51 -7.47
CA ALA A 141 -18.14 -17.47 -6.40
C ALA A 141 -18.93 -17.16 -5.12
N PHE A 142 -19.03 -15.88 -4.75
CA PHE A 142 -19.83 -15.42 -3.61
C PHE A 142 -21.33 -15.68 -3.80
N GLU A 143 -21.85 -15.54 -5.01
CA GLU A 143 -23.25 -15.89 -5.34
C GLU A 143 -23.57 -17.37 -5.08
N LYS A 144 -22.57 -18.25 -5.16
CA LYS A 144 -22.71 -19.70 -4.94
C LYS A 144 -22.50 -20.12 -3.49
N ASP A 145 -21.99 -19.23 -2.64
CA ASP A 145 -21.64 -19.51 -1.24
C ASP A 145 -21.93 -18.28 -0.38
N GLU A 146 -23.20 -18.14 -0.01
CA GLU A 146 -23.72 -16.99 0.76
C GLU A 146 -23.03 -16.85 2.12
N VAL A 147 -22.66 -17.97 2.76
CA VAL A 147 -21.94 -17.97 4.05
C VAL A 147 -20.57 -17.32 3.88
N ALA A 148 -19.80 -17.74 2.88
CA ALA A 148 -18.50 -17.12 2.60
C ALA A 148 -18.64 -15.66 2.19
N ASN A 149 -19.69 -15.29 1.44
CA ASN A 149 -19.96 -13.89 1.11
C ASN A 149 -20.20 -13.05 2.38
N ASN A 150 -21.08 -13.49 3.27
CA ASN A 150 -21.38 -12.78 4.52
C ASN A 150 -20.12 -12.62 5.40
N LEU A 151 -19.30 -13.66 5.51
CA LEU A 151 -18.02 -13.59 6.22
C LEU A 151 -17.06 -12.59 5.57
N PHE A 152 -16.94 -12.62 4.24
CA PHE A 152 -16.15 -11.64 3.51
C PHE A 152 -16.63 -10.21 3.71
N GLN A 153 -17.96 -9.96 3.68
CA GLN A 153 -18.51 -8.62 3.89
C GLN A 153 -18.23 -8.06 5.29
N ASN A 154 -18.05 -8.93 6.30
CA ASN A 154 -17.73 -8.54 7.67
C ASN A 154 -16.23 -8.32 7.93
N LEU A 155 -15.35 -8.64 6.96
CA LEU A 155 -13.93 -8.35 7.07
C LEU A 155 -13.66 -6.85 7.08
N SER A 156 -12.59 -6.45 7.76
CA SER A 156 -12.05 -5.09 7.64
C SER A 156 -11.57 -4.81 6.22
N TYR A 157 -11.46 -3.53 5.85
CA TYR A 157 -10.96 -3.14 4.53
C TYR A 157 -9.57 -3.76 4.21
N PRO A 158 -8.55 -3.69 5.08
CA PRO A 158 -7.25 -4.32 4.82
C PRO A 158 -7.35 -5.82 4.53
N GLU A 159 -8.19 -6.54 5.28
CA GLU A 159 -8.42 -7.96 5.09
C GLU A 159 -9.11 -8.25 3.75
N LYS A 160 -10.14 -7.48 3.38
CA LYS A 160 -10.81 -7.58 2.07
C LYS A 160 -9.82 -7.34 0.92
N SER A 161 -9.02 -6.28 1.01
CA SER A 161 -8.05 -5.91 -0.03
C SER A 161 -7.00 -7.02 -0.21
N LYS A 162 -6.44 -7.54 0.88
CA LYS A 162 -5.52 -8.70 0.88
C LYS A 162 -6.14 -9.97 0.36
N PHE A 163 -7.40 -10.22 0.72
CA PHE A 163 -8.13 -11.40 0.28
C PHE A 163 -8.25 -11.44 -1.25
N ILE A 164 -8.68 -10.33 -1.86
CA ILE A 164 -8.83 -10.19 -3.31
C ILE A 164 -7.46 -10.21 -4.01
N TYR A 165 -6.49 -9.45 -3.50
CA TYR A 165 -5.17 -9.34 -4.12
C TYR A 165 -4.42 -10.67 -4.19
N GLY A 166 -4.61 -11.54 -3.18
CA GLY A 166 -4.02 -12.88 -3.15
C GLY A 166 -4.39 -13.76 -4.37
N ILE A 167 -5.32 -13.32 -5.21
CA ILE A 167 -5.76 -14.04 -6.40
C ILE A 167 -5.75 -13.15 -7.65
N SER A 168 -6.04 -11.85 -7.51
CA SER A 168 -6.24 -10.96 -8.66
C SER A 168 -5.00 -10.86 -9.58
N HIS A 169 -3.80 -11.06 -9.04
CA HIS A 169 -2.54 -11.06 -9.79
C HIS A 169 -2.35 -12.28 -10.73
N PHE A 170 -3.09 -13.38 -10.53
CA PHE A 170 -3.01 -14.53 -11.43
C PHE A 170 -3.79 -14.27 -12.72
N LYS A 171 -3.13 -14.45 -13.88
CA LYS A 171 -3.77 -14.30 -15.21
C LYS A 171 -4.42 -15.59 -15.74
N ASN A 172 -3.98 -16.76 -15.28
CA ASN A 172 -4.51 -18.05 -15.77
C ASN A 172 -5.88 -18.37 -15.12
N PRO A 173 -6.97 -18.56 -15.90
CA PRO A 173 -8.32 -18.78 -15.35
C PRO A 173 -8.45 -20.01 -14.45
N LYS A 174 -7.77 -21.12 -14.78
CA LYS A 174 -7.82 -22.35 -13.96
C LYS A 174 -7.15 -22.13 -12.60
N THR A 175 -5.99 -21.48 -12.60
CA THR A 175 -5.27 -21.13 -11.37
C THR A 175 -6.08 -20.17 -10.52
N ARG A 176 -6.70 -19.16 -11.12
CA ARG A 176 -7.60 -18.23 -10.41
C ARG A 176 -8.73 -18.98 -9.72
N ARG A 177 -9.49 -19.78 -10.46
CA ARG A 177 -10.61 -20.56 -9.92
C ARG A 177 -10.21 -21.43 -8.73
N LYS A 178 -9.12 -22.21 -8.86
CA LYS A 178 -8.62 -23.06 -7.78
C LYS A 178 -8.27 -22.25 -6.52
N ASN A 179 -7.65 -21.08 -6.70
CA ASN A 179 -7.31 -20.22 -5.57
C ASN A 179 -8.56 -19.58 -4.95
N ILE A 180 -9.55 -19.17 -5.75
CA ILE A 180 -10.85 -18.67 -5.25
C ILE A 180 -11.50 -19.75 -4.38
N GLU A 181 -11.66 -20.97 -4.89
CA GLU A 181 -12.26 -22.10 -4.14
C GLU A 181 -11.52 -22.35 -2.80
N LYS A 182 -10.19 -22.31 -2.82
CA LYS A 182 -9.36 -22.44 -1.61
C LYS A 182 -9.66 -21.30 -0.62
N ARG A 183 -9.67 -20.05 -1.07
CA ARG A 183 -9.88 -18.86 -0.23
C ARG A 183 -11.29 -18.78 0.34
N MET A 184 -12.30 -19.15 -0.44
CA MET A 184 -13.68 -19.30 0.03
C MET A 184 -13.78 -20.33 1.16
N THR A 185 -13.01 -21.41 1.07
CA THR A 185 -12.92 -22.41 2.14
C THR A 185 -12.19 -21.86 3.37
N GLU A 186 -11.12 -21.06 3.18
CA GLU A 186 -10.37 -20.42 4.28
C GLU A 186 -11.21 -19.39 5.05
N LEU A 187 -12.12 -18.66 4.40
CA LEU A 187 -13.03 -17.73 5.07
C LEU A 187 -13.91 -18.40 6.13
N LYS A 188 -14.24 -19.67 5.94
CA LYS A 188 -15.18 -20.43 6.78
C LYS A 188 -14.51 -21.20 7.92
N LYS A 189 -13.19 -21.09 8.07
CA LYS A 189 -12.41 -21.75 9.12
C LYS A 189 -12.16 -20.81 10.28
#